data_AF-A0A3P7K4P7-F1
#
_entry.id   AF-A0A3P7K4P7-F1
#
_cell.length_a   1.000
_cell.length_b   1.000
_cell.length_c   1.000
_cell.angle_alpha   90.00
_cell.angle_beta   90.00
_cell.angle_gamma   90.00
#
_symmetry.space_group_name_H-M   'P 1'
#
loop_
_entity.id
_entity.type
_entity.pdbx_description
1 polymer ?
#
loop_
_entity_poly.entity_id
_entity_poly.type
_entity_poly.pdbx_seq_one_letter_code
_entity_poly.pdbx_strand_id
1 'polypeptide(L)'
;MKKESGNGVRHFHYNDWREMLALVNASNKLSVSNYATQTDKEVAPKCFTSEPPADVYATPTSLTSAVYFRARATSSTVSCYYCTSLRWIFMIEIEKNVCELPVNMSLLQNNWVEQTFKKRECIQFIPSNRCADKCGCGKLKRNHMLSQQCSTSTSWNVQSVGRIPNSNRSDDEAEPEMTGFESEVGLATKLAKASEKWTIRKHTALFPTDAYGTIEFQGAPHPYKAQYLRLTVESNPADIMDLFETVWNVPAPKLIITVHGGMTDFDLQPKLARVFRKGLLKAAKTTGAWIITAGINAGVVRQVAAAVDGSGSVSRVRSKIVTIGIAPWVVPYHPHSFSPKGRFAVLNNRHSYFLLVDNGTIGRYGADVILRKRLESYISEKRTLGNGSRSVPVVCVVLEGGTCTIKAVYDCVCMSPRVPVVICDGSGRAADLLAFAHQYVQEDGQLPEGVKPQLFSLVQYVFGYDISAAEKLLEQLMMCVRQRHLITIFRLGEDQKQDVDHAILTALLKEQNLSPPDQLALALAWNRVDIARSDIFVLGQDWPKAALHNAMMEALINDRVDFVRLLLENGVSMGNFLTIGRLEELYNT
;
A
#
# COMPACT_ATOMS: atom_id res chain seq x y z
N MET A 1 41.04 5.66 13.37
CA MET A 1 41.22 5.12 12.00
C MET A 1 41.79 3.71 12.07
N LYS A 2 41.08 2.70 11.54
CA LYS A 2 41.67 1.43 11.09
C LYS A 2 41.07 1.15 9.70
N LYS A 3 41.92 0.75 8.76
CA LYS A 3 41.59 0.64 7.34
C LYS A 3 41.62 -0.83 6.96
N GLU A 4 40.46 -1.47 6.84
CA GLU A 4 40.35 -2.80 6.24
C GLU A 4 39.86 -2.66 4.80
N SER A 5 40.68 -3.15 3.88
CA SER A 5 40.47 -3.09 2.44
C SER A 5 39.77 -4.35 1.96
N GLY A 6 38.49 -4.23 1.63
CA GLY A 6 37.71 -5.27 0.94
C GLY A 6 37.12 -4.69 -0.34
N ASN A 7 37.49 -5.27 -1.49
CA ASN A 7 36.93 -4.91 -2.79
C ASN A 7 35.48 -5.42 -2.88
N GLY A 8 34.53 -4.51 -2.75
CA GLY A 8 33.12 -4.73 -3.00
C GLY A 8 32.47 -3.39 -3.30
N VAL A 9 31.55 -3.35 -4.25
CA VAL A 9 30.78 -2.13 -4.58
C VAL A 9 29.96 -1.75 -3.35
N ARG A 10 30.44 -0.76 -2.60
CA ARG A 10 29.74 -0.25 -1.42
C ARG A 10 28.57 0.60 -1.90
N HIS A 11 27.35 0.04 -1.85
CA HIS A 11 26.18 0.87 -1.67
C HIS A 11 26.28 1.54 -0.29
N PHE A 12 26.74 2.78 -0.27
CA PHE A 12 26.75 3.58 0.94
C PHE A 12 25.30 3.98 1.26
N HIS A 13 24.80 3.51 2.40
CA HIS A 13 23.55 4.00 2.96
C HIS A 13 23.80 5.36 3.61
N TYR A 14 23.28 6.42 3.01
CA TYR A 14 23.26 7.77 3.57
C TYR A 14 21.88 8.04 4.15
N ASN A 15 21.81 8.57 5.38
CA ASN A 15 20.58 8.64 6.17
C ASN A 15 19.96 10.06 6.22
N ASP A 16 20.56 11.02 5.52
CA ASP A 16 20.16 12.42 5.49
C ASP A 16 20.59 13.04 4.16
N TRP A 17 19.72 13.84 3.53
CA TRP A 17 20.06 14.60 2.32
C TRP A 17 21.23 15.56 2.54
N ARG A 18 21.49 15.99 3.78
CA ARG A 18 22.65 16.84 4.13
C ARG A 18 23.97 16.10 3.91
N GLU A 19 24.02 14.80 4.22
CA GLU A 19 25.18 13.95 3.92
C GLU A 19 25.32 13.75 2.41
N MET A 20 24.20 13.50 1.71
CA MET A 20 24.20 13.36 0.23
C MET A 20 24.67 14.65 -0.45
N LEU A 21 24.22 15.82 0.01
CA LEU A 21 24.60 17.13 -0.52
C LEU A 21 26.08 17.44 -0.23
N ALA A 22 26.59 17.08 0.95
CA ALA A 22 28.01 17.19 1.26
C ALA A 22 28.88 16.35 0.31
N LEU A 23 28.39 15.18 -0.11
CA LEU A 23 29.07 14.29 -1.06
C LEU A 23 29.00 14.77 -2.50
N VAL A 24 27.83 15.24 -2.98
CA VAL A 24 27.72 15.90 -4.29
C VAL A 24 28.66 17.11 -4.34
N ASN A 25 28.71 17.92 -3.29
CA ASN A 25 29.62 19.06 -3.20
C ASN A 25 31.11 18.65 -3.11
N ALA A 26 31.43 17.49 -2.50
CA ALA A 26 32.79 16.95 -2.49
C ALA A 26 33.19 16.40 -3.87
N SER A 27 32.30 15.69 -4.56
CA SER A 27 32.50 15.19 -5.92
C SER A 27 32.65 16.33 -6.94
N ASN A 28 31.86 17.40 -6.81
CA ASN A 28 31.98 18.60 -7.64
C ASN A 28 33.25 19.41 -7.33
N LYS A 29 33.80 19.34 -6.10
CA LYS A 29 35.13 19.90 -5.81
C LYS A 29 36.25 19.08 -6.45
N LEU A 30 36.12 17.75 -6.50
CA LEU A 30 37.07 16.85 -7.16
C LEU A 30 37.08 16.98 -8.69
N SER A 31 35.95 17.31 -9.32
CA SER A 31 35.91 17.59 -10.77
C SER A 31 36.51 18.95 -11.12
N VAL A 32 36.36 19.97 -10.27
CA VAL A 32 36.99 21.29 -10.46
C VAL A 32 38.50 21.27 -10.22
N SER A 33 39.02 20.43 -9.31
CA SER A 33 40.47 20.32 -9.06
C SER A 33 41.26 19.69 -10.20
N ASN A 34 40.62 18.98 -11.14
CA ASN A 34 41.29 18.23 -12.20
C ASN A 34 41.56 19.05 -13.49
N TYR A 35 41.25 20.35 -13.48
CA TYR A 35 41.54 21.27 -14.60
C TYR A 35 42.69 22.25 -14.32
N ALA A 36 43.49 22.00 -13.27
CA ALA A 36 44.71 22.74 -12.98
C ALA A 36 45.95 21.83 -12.93
N THR A 37 46.94 22.17 -13.76
CA THR A 37 48.36 21.77 -13.75
C THR A 37 48.79 20.33 -14.11
N GLN A 38 49.54 20.25 -15.22
CA GLN A 38 50.80 19.48 -15.44
C GLN A 38 50.71 17.95 -15.65
N THR A 39 50.85 17.45 -16.89
CA THR A 39 52.08 17.18 -17.71
C THR A 39 52.80 15.86 -17.41
N ASP A 40 52.83 15.00 -18.44
CA ASP A 40 53.76 13.89 -18.76
C ASP A 40 54.37 13.03 -17.64
N LYS A 41 54.04 11.72 -17.69
CA LYS A 41 54.98 10.68 -18.15
C LYS A 41 54.32 9.31 -18.35
N GLU A 42 54.70 8.63 -19.44
CA GLU A 42 54.37 7.23 -19.71
C GLU A 42 55.08 6.29 -18.73
N VAL A 43 54.36 5.29 -18.19
CA VAL A 43 54.89 3.92 -17.99
C VAL A 43 53.74 2.91 -18.09
N ALA A 44 53.92 1.92 -18.97
CA ALA A 44 53.27 0.61 -18.93
C ALA A 44 54.33 -0.44 -19.33
N PRO A 45 54.08 -1.76 -19.26
CA PRO A 45 52.98 -2.50 -18.64
C PRO A 45 53.50 -3.57 -17.65
N LYS A 46 52.61 -4.39 -17.07
CA LYS A 46 52.83 -5.85 -16.92
C LYS A 46 51.56 -6.62 -16.61
N CYS A 47 51.34 -7.70 -17.36
CA CYS A 47 50.26 -8.66 -17.19
C CYS A 47 50.77 -9.85 -16.37
N PHE A 48 49.95 -10.39 -15.47
CA PHE A 48 50.20 -11.68 -14.82
C PHE A 48 48.91 -12.48 -14.68
N THR A 49 48.89 -13.64 -15.33
CA THR A 49 47.88 -14.69 -15.18
C THR A 49 48.22 -15.57 -13.98
N SER A 50 47.22 -15.98 -13.20
CA SER A 50 47.32 -17.14 -12.30
C SER A 50 45.96 -17.80 -12.10
N GLU A 51 45.96 -19.13 -12.19
CA GLU A 51 44.79 -20.00 -12.03
C GLU A 51 44.55 -20.34 -10.53
N PRO A 52 43.35 -20.80 -10.14
CA PRO A 52 43.02 -21.06 -8.74
C PRO A 52 43.50 -22.45 -8.27
N PRO A 53 43.93 -22.61 -7.01
CA PRO A 53 44.15 -23.92 -6.41
C PRO A 53 42.81 -24.56 -5.98
N ALA A 54 42.71 -25.87 -6.17
CA ALA A 54 41.72 -26.70 -5.50
C ALA A 54 42.16 -27.00 -4.05
N ASP A 55 41.21 -27.27 -3.14
CA ASP A 55 41.12 -28.59 -2.50
C ASP A 55 40.06 -28.71 -1.38
N VAL A 56 39.83 -29.97 -0.98
CA VAL A 56 39.19 -30.51 0.23
C VAL A 56 37.65 -30.54 0.30
N TYR A 57 37.12 -31.75 0.15
CA TYR A 57 35.78 -32.15 0.58
C TYR A 57 35.65 -32.16 2.11
N ALA A 58 34.56 -31.60 2.63
CA ALA A 58 34.06 -31.90 3.97
C ALA A 58 32.53 -32.09 3.93
N THR A 59 32.05 -33.27 4.31
CA THR A 59 30.61 -33.58 4.45
C THR A 59 30.08 -33.11 5.80
N PRO A 60 28.83 -32.62 5.83
CA PRO A 60 27.96 -32.94 6.95
C PRO A 60 26.60 -33.52 6.50
N THR A 61 26.06 -34.36 7.37
CA THR A 61 24.91 -35.26 7.13
C THR A 61 23.56 -34.59 7.39
N SER A 62 22.53 -34.96 6.60
CA SER A 62 21.08 -34.75 6.87
C SER A 62 20.58 -33.28 6.88
N LEU A 63 19.32 -32.93 6.62
CA LEU A 63 18.07 -33.68 6.38
C LEU A 63 17.38 -33.17 5.09
N THR A 64 16.81 -34.06 4.29
CA THR A 64 16.04 -33.70 3.09
C THR A 64 14.55 -33.49 3.41
N SER A 65 14.07 -32.25 3.34
CA SER A 65 12.63 -31.94 3.38
C SER A 65 12.23 -31.16 2.12
N ALA A 66 11.76 -31.89 1.10
CA ALA A 66 11.15 -31.29 -0.09
C ALA A 66 9.74 -30.78 0.26
N VAL A 67 9.54 -29.46 0.23
CA VAL A 67 8.24 -28.85 0.53
C VAL A 67 7.33 -28.95 -0.69
N TYR A 68 6.45 -29.94 -0.69
CA TYR A 68 5.28 -29.99 -1.56
C TYR A 68 4.13 -29.20 -0.95
N PHE A 69 3.58 -28.23 -1.69
CA PHE A 69 2.30 -27.62 -1.34
C PHE A 69 1.19 -28.66 -1.43
N ARG A 70 0.48 -28.90 -0.32
CA ARG A 70 -0.72 -29.74 -0.29
C ARG A 70 -1.86 -28.94 0.33
N ALA A 71 -2.66 -28.29 -0.51
CA ALA A 71 -3.96 -27.77 -0.08
C ALA A 71 -4.83 -28.95 0.36
N ARG A 72 -5.47 -28.84 1.52
CA ARG A 72 -6.31 -29.89 2.09
C ARG A 72 -7.73 -29.37 2.24
N ALA A 73 -8.57 -29.62 1.23
CA ALA A 73 -10.00 -29.49 1.38
C ALA A 73 -10.47 -30.56 2.38
N THR A 74 -11.18 -30.17 3.42
CA THR A 74 -11.78 -31.09 4.40
C THR A 74 -13.26 -31.25 4.09
N SER A 75 -13.65 -32.43 3.60
CA SER A 75 -15.03 -32.89 3.60
C SER A 75 -15.24 -33.75 4.84
N SER A 76 -16.20 -33.39 5.69
CA SER A 76 -16.52 -34.11 6.92
C SER A 76 -17.87 -34.82 6.79
N THR A 77 -17.86 -36.11 6.50
CA THR A 77 -18.96 -37.02 6.83
C THR A 77 -18.76 -37.52 8.26
N VAL A 78 -19.75 -37.30 9.12
CA VAL A 78 -19.77 -37.86 10.48
C VAL A 78 -21.04 -38.71 10.63
N SER A 79 -20.84 -39.98 10.98
CA SER A 79 -21.93 -40.92 11.25
C SER A 79 -22.48 -40.73 12.67
N CYS A 80 -23.76 -41.02 12.86
CA CYS A 80 -24.51 -40.75 14.09
C CYS A 80 -24.76 -42.04 14.88
N TYR A 81 -24.45 -42.05 16.18
CA TYR A 81 -24.89 -43.09 17.13
C TYR A 81 -25.18 -42.50 18.52
N TYR A 82 -26.43 -42.74 19.00
CA TYR A 82 -26.98 -42.77 20.38
C TYR A 82 -26.29 -41.94 21.50
N CYS A 83 -26.93 -40.95 22.16
CA CYS A 83 -28.20 -40.92 22.92
C CYS A 83 -28.12 -41.52 24.35
N THR A 84 -28.30 -40.68 25.39
CA THR A 84 -29.28 -40.86 26.49
C THR A 84 -29.37 -39.62 27.42
N SER A 85 -30.61 -39.21 27.76
CA SER A 85 -31.13 -38.63 29.03
C SER A 85 -30.29 -37.63 29.87
N LEU A 86 -30.81 -36.50 30.39
CA LEU A 86 -32.06 -36.31 31.17
C LEU A 86 -32.67 -34.89 31.05
N ARG A 87 -33.97 -34.79 31.38
CA ARG A 87 -34.81 -33.57 31.41
C ARG A 87 -34.57 -32.67 32.64
N TRP A 88 -34.80 -31.37 32.48
CA TRP A 88 -35.67 -30.56 33.37
C TRP A 88 -36.53 -29.61 32.49
N ILE A 89 -37.75 -29.27 32.94
CA ILE A 89 -38.84 -28.66 32.14
C ILE A 89 -39.42 -27.44 32.85
N PHE A 90 -39.65 -26.34 32.11
CA PHE A 90 -40.68 -25.28 32.26
C PHE A 90 -40.48 -24.37 31.00
N MET A 91 -41.27 -24.41 29.91
CA MET A 91 -42.68 -23.99 29.70
C MET A 91 -42.94 -22.57 30.26
N ILE A 92 -43.43 -21.54 29.55
CA ILE A 92 -44.40 -21.37 28.42
C ILE A 92 -43.99 -20.08 27.64
N GLU A 93 -44.32 -19.73 26.37
CA GLU A 93 -44.72 -20.39 25.09
C GLU A 93 -45.03 -19.28 24.04
N ILE A 94 -44.92 -19.51 22.71
CA ILE A 94 -45.63 -18.80 21.60
C ILE A 94 -45.39 -19.50 20.24
N GLU A 95 -46.45 -19.57 19.40
CA GLU A 95 -46.47 -20.14 18.04
C GLU A 95 -45.58 -19.34 17.04
N LYS A 96 -45.00 -19.85 15.95
CA LYS A 96 -45.53 -20.78 14.94
C LYS A 96 -44.37 -21.27 14.04
N ASN A 97 -44.32 -22.55 13.70
CA ASN A 97 -43.27 -23.12 12.84
C ASN A 97 -43.47 -22.77 11.36
N VAL A 98 -42.43 -22.23 10.72
CA VAL A 98 -42.05 -22.61 9.35
C VAL A 98 -40.64 -23.19 9.43
N CYS A 99 -40.50 -24.49 9.15
CA CYS A 99 -39.23 -25.18 9.26
C CYS A 99 -38.39 -24.97 7.99
N GLU A 100 -37.63 -23.88 7.94
CA GLU A 100 -36.48 -23.83 7.02
C GLU A 100 -35.28 -24.56 7.65
N LEU A 101 -34.72 -25.50 6.89
CA LEU A 101 -33.49 -26.19 7.24
C LEU A 101 -32.34 -25.17 7.35
N PRO A 102 -31.35 -25.37 8.24
CA PRO A 102 -30.21 -24.47 8.33
C PRO A 102 -29.36 -24.57 7.05
N VAL A 103 -29.63 -23.67 6.09
CA VAL A 103 -28.80 -23.54 4.90
C VAL A 103 -27.40 -23.12 5.37
N ASN A 104 -26.39 -23.93 5.04
CA ASN A 104 -25.05 -23.72 5.57
C ASN A 104 -24.48 -22.40 5.03
N MET A 105 -24.48 -21.37 5.89
CA MET A 105 -24.15 -19.99 5.54
C MET A 105 -22.76 -19.85 4.91
N SER A 106 -21.81 -20.71 5.30
CA SER A 106 -20.47 -20.77 4.70
C SER A 106 -20.47 -21.22 3.22
N LEU A 107 -21.39 -22.12 2.82
CA LEU A 107 -21.52 -22.57 1.43
C LEU A 107 -22.18 -21.49 0.57
N LEU A 108 -23.14 -20.74 1.11
CA LEU A 108 -23.73 -19.58 0.45
C LEU A 108 -22.70 -18.46 0.24
N GLN A 109 -21.89 -18.15 1.26
CA GLN A 109 -20.83 -17.14 1.16
C GLN A 109 -19.75 -17.53 0.15
N ASN A 110 -19.30 -18.79 0.14
CA ASN A 110 -18.35 -19.28 -0.87
C ASN A 110 -18.90 -19.15 -2.30
N ASN A 111 -20.17 -19.51 -2.50
CA ASN A 111 -20.84 -19.38 -3.80
C ASN A 111 -20.92 -17.91 -4.27
N TRP A 112 -21.18 -16.96 -3.37
CA TRP A 112 -21.15 -15.53 -3.69
C TRP A 112 -19.76 -15.06 -4.14
N VAL A 113 -18.68 -15.46 -3.45
CA VAL A 113 -17.31 -15.07 -3.82
C VAL A 113 -16.95 -15.52 -5.23
N GLU A 114 -17.30 -16.75 -5.63
CA GLU A 114 -17.02 -17.30 -6.97
C GLU A 114 -17.90 -16.67 -8.07
N GLN A 115 -19.15 -16.34 -7.73
CA GLN A 115 -20.08 -15.65 -8.64
C GLN A 115 -19.66 -14.19 -8.90
N THR A 116 -19.22 -13.48 -7.86
CA THR A 116 -18.82 -12.07 -7.93
C THR A 116 -17.41 -11.90 -8.49
N PHE A 117 -16.40 -12.52 -7.87
CA PHE A 117 -15.01 -12.29 -8.22
C PHE A 117 -14.48 -13.21 -9.32
N LYS A 118 -13.64 -12.64 -10.17
CA LYS A 118 -13.00 -13.34 -11.29
C LYS A 118 -11.48 -13.36 -11.15
N LYS A 119 -10.87 -14.37 -11.77
CA LYS A 119 -9.44 -14.45 -12.08
C LYS A 119 -9.23 -14.23 -13.59
N ARG A 120 -7.99 -13.95 -14.00
CA ARG A 120 -7.65 -13.74 -15.42
C ARG A 120 -6.56 -14.73 -15.85
N GLU A 121 -6.78 -15.47 -16.93
CA GLU A 121 -5.82 -16.49 -17.39
C GLU A 121 -5.49 -16.34 -18.88
N CYS A 122 -4.22 -16.56 -19.23
CA CYS A 122 -3.74 -16.49 -20.62
C CYS A 122 -4.19 -17.71 -21.42
N ILE A 123 -5.05 -17.49 -22.42
CA ILE A 123 -5.68 -18.54 -23.23
C ILE A 123 -4.88 -18.91 -24.49
N GLN A 124 -4.04 -17.99 -24.99
CA GLN A 124 -3.26 -18.15 -26.22
C GLN A 124 -1.78 -17.95 -25.93
N PHE A 125 -0.93 -18.84 -26.46
CA PHE A 125 0.53 -18.67 -26.43
C PHE A 125 0.97 -17.76 -27.58
N ILE A 126 1.56 -16.61 -27.25
CA ILE A 126 2.25 -15.74 -28.20
C ILE A 126 3.69 -15.57 -27.72
N PRO A 127 4.71 -15.96 -28.52
CA PRO A 127 6.10 -15.86 -28.11
C PRO A 127 6.51 -14.40 -27.84
N SER A 128 7.34 -14.19 -26.83
CA SER A 128 7.91 -12.88 -26.49
C SER A 128 9.10 -12.57 -27.38
N ASN A 129 9.21 -11.33 -27.84
CA ASN A 129 10.35 -10.82 -28.62
C ASN A 129 11.71 -11.10 -27.95
N ARG A 130 11.77 -11.19 -26.61
CA ARG A 130 13.00 -11.46 -25.86
C ARG A 130 13.30 -12.96 -25.64
N CYS A 131 12.32 -13.86 -25.84
CA CYS A 131 12.50 -15.29 -25.62
C CYS A 131 11.33 -16.07 -26.26
N ALA A 132 11.62 -16.85 -27.30
CA ALA A 132 10.61 -17.60 -28.06
C ALA A 132 9.85 -18.66 -27.22
N ASP A 133 10.46 -19.20 -26.16
CA ASP A 133 9.83 -20.16 -25.25
C ASP A 133 9.03 -19.51 -24.10
N LYS A 134 8.98 -18.18 -24.03
CA LYS A 134 8.22 -17.43 -23.03
C LYS A 134 7.06 -16.72 -23.73
N CYS A 135 5.84 -16.94 -23.26
CA CYS A 135 4.67 -16.21 -23.73
C CYS A 135 4.77 -14.73 -23.30
N GLY A 136 4.11 -13.83 -24.02
CA GLY A 136 3.95 -12.43 -23.61
C GLY A 136 3.35 -12.26 -22.20
N CYS A 137 2.51 -13.19 -21.73
CA CYS A 137 2.02 -13.22 -20.36
C CYS A 137 3.08 -13.53 -19.30
N GLY A 138 4.25 -14.04 -19.70
CA GLY A 138 5.36 -14.41 -18.82
C GLY A 138 5.45 -15.92 -18.49
N LYS A 139 4.42 -16.73 -18.78
CA LYS A 139 4.47 -18.20 -18.66
C LYS A 139 5.42 -18.80 -19.72
N LEU A 140 6.13 -19.86 -19.36
CA LEU A 140 6.86 -20.69 -20.34
C LEU A 140 5.87 -21.48 -21.23
N LYS A 141 6.27 -21.82 -22.45
CA LYS A 141 5.50 -22.59 -23.44
C LYS A 141 4.94 -23.90 -22.86
N ARG A 142 5.77 -24.65 -22.12
CA ARG A 142 5.35 -25.86 -21.38
C ARG A 142 4.25 -25.62 -20.33
N ASN A 143 4.20 -24.43 -19.72
CA ASN A 143 3.21 -24.07 -18.70
C ASN A 143 1.90 -23.52 -19.31
N HIS A 144 1.81 -23.42 -20.64
CA HIS A 144 0.59 -23.06 -21.37
C HIS A 144 -0.27 -24.28 -21.74
N MET A 145 0.34 -25.46 -21.89
CA MET A 145 -0.34 -26.70 -22.27
C MET A 145 -1.22 -27.27 -21.14
N LEU A 146 -0.79 -27.12 -19.89
CA LEU A 146 -1.54 -27.61 -18.72
C LEU A 146 -2.87 -26.87 -18.49
N SER A 147 -2.97 -25.59 -18.87
CA SER A 147 -4.22 -24.82 -18.75
C SER A 147 -5.30 -25.21 -19.77
N GLN A 148 -4.97 -25.92 -20.85
CA GLN A 148 -5.96 -26.38 -21.83
C GLN A 148 -6.54 -27.78 -21.51
N GLN A 149 -5.90 -28.53 -20.62
CA GLN A 149 -6.34 -29.89 -20.24
C GLN A 149 -7.31 -29.92 -19.05
N CYS A 150 -7.53 -28.79 -18.37
CA CYS A 150 -8.49 -28.70 -17.25
C CYS A 150 -9.88 -28.23 -17.69
N SER A 151 -10.05 -27.87 -18.98
CA SER A 151 -11.32 -27.41 -19.57
C SER A 151 -12.05 -28.49 -20.39
N THR A 152 -11.58 -29.75 -20.36
CA THR A 152 -12.13 -30.86 -21.17
C THR A 152 -12.98 -31.87 -20.36
N SER A 153 -13.23 -31.64 -19.07
CA SER A 153 -14.05 -32.52 -18.23
C SER A 153 -15.48 -32.04 -17.95
N THR A 154 -15.89 -30.88 -18.48
CA THR A 154 -17.31 -30.45 -18.50
C THR A 154 -17.65 -29.77 -19.82
N SER A 155 -18.45 -30.46 -20.64
CA SER A 155 -19.00 -29.92 -21.89
C SER A 155 -20.04 -28.84 -21.58
N TRP A 156 -19.60 -27.59 -21.52
CA TRP A 156 -20.48 -26.43 -21.61
C TRP A 156 -20.42 -25.87 -23.03
N ASN A 157 -21.44 -26.23 -23.81
CA ASN A 157 -21.56 -25.85 -25.20
C ASN A 157 -21.91 -24.36 -25.30
N VAL A 158 -20.89 -23.49 -25.38
CA VAL A 158 -21.09 -22.04 -25.51
C VAL A 158 -21.62 -21.73 -26.91
N GLN A 159 -22.94 -21.63 -27.03
CA GLN A 159 -23.59 -21.12 -28.23
C GLN A 159 -23.13 -19.68 -28.50
N SER A 160 -22.71 -19.43 -29.74
CA SER A 160 -22.31 -18.12 -30.24
C SER A 160 -23.51 -17.17 -30.31
N VAL A 161 -23.72 -16.35 -29.28
CA VAL A 161 -24.79 -15.35 -29.27
C VAL A 161 -24.38 -14.10 -30.07
N GLY A 162 -25.13 -13.87 -31.16
CA GLY A 162 -25.53 -12.55 -31.67
C GLY A 162 -24.48 -11.44 -31.75
N ARG A 163 -23.86 -11.28 -32.93
CA ARG A 163 -23.18 -10.03 -33.30
C ARG A 163 -24.24 -8.95 -33.58
N ILE A 164 -24.38 -7.94 -32.73
CA ILE A 164 -25.26 -6.78 -32.95
C ILE A 164 -24.44 -5.63 -33.56
N PRO A 165 -24.83 -5.05 -34.71
CA PRO A 165 -24.18 -3.87 -35.27
C PRO A 165 -24.95 -2.57 -34.93
N ASN A 166 -24.23 -1.60 -34.36
CA ASN A 166 -24.53 -0.17 -34.32
C ASN A 166 -23.37 0.53 -33.56
N SER A 167 -23.02 1.80 -33.77
CA SER A 167 -23.25 2.75 -34.86
C SER A 167 -22.35 3.95 -34.55
N ASN A 168 -21.84 4.67 -35.56
CA ASN A 168 -20.89 5.79 -35.42
C ASN A 168 -21.07 6.66 -34.15
N ARG A 169 -20.07 6.63 -33.25
CA ARG A 169 -19.65 7.78 -32.45
C ARG A 169 -18.13 7.74 -32.31
N SER A 170 -17.50 8.82 -32.75
CA SER A 170 -16.08 9.11 -32.62
C SER A 170 -15.82 9.72 -31.25
N ASP A 171 -14.95 9.10 -30.46
CA ASP A 171 -14.27 9.73 -29.32
C ASP A 171 -12.89 9.08 -29.22
N ASP A 172 -11.88 9.74 -29.80
CA ASP A 172 -10.46 9.36 -29.66
C ASP A 172 -9.92 9.94 -28.35
N GLU A 173 -9.78 9.11 -27.31
CA GLU A 173 -8.83 9.36 -26.22
C GLU A 173 -7.81 8.22 -26.14
N ALA A 174 -6.54 8.58 -26.33
CA ALA A 174 -5.42 7.65 -26.33
C ALA A 174 -4.86 7.45 -24.91
N GLU A 175 -4.84 6.20 -24.43
CA GLU A 175 -4.05 5.83 -23.24
C GLU A 175 -2.54 5.82 -23.57
N PRO A 176 -1.66 6.29 -22.65
CA PRO A 176 -0.23 6.39 -22.91
C PRO A 176 0.49 5.03 -22.84
N GLU A 177 1.11 4.61 -23.95
CA GLU A 177 2.02 3.45 -23.97
C GLU A 177 3.33 3.75 -23.21
N MET A 178 3.69 2.89 -22.25
CA MET A 178 5.01 2.86 -21.62
C MET A 178 5.96 1.94 -22.40
N THR A 179 6.83 2.51 -23.23
CA THR A 179 7.93 1.78 -23.89
C THR A 179 9.25 2.53 -23.81
N GLY A 180 10.33 1.78 -23.56
CA GLY A 180 11.70 2.28 -23.55
C GLY A 180 12.24 2.62 -24.94
N PHE A 181 13.31 3.41 -24.95
CA PHE A 181 13.92 4.02 -26.12
C PHE A 181 15.02 3.11 -26.72
N GLU A 182 14.89 2.75 -28.00
CA GLU A 182 15.99 2.22 -28.82
C GLU A 182 15.91 2.91 -30.20
N SER A 183 16.98 3.61 -30.59
CA SER A 183 17.12 4.22 -31.92
C SER A 183 17.59 3.18 -32.93
N GLU A 184 17.12 3.24 -34.18
CA GLU A 184 18.02 3.33 -35.34
C GLU A 184 17.34 3.72 -36.66
N VAL A 185 18.18 4.10 -37.63
CA VAL A 185 17.82 4.59 -38.97
C VAL A 185 17.84 3.42 -39.96
N GLY A 186 16.87 3.33 -40.88
CA GLY A 186 16.99 2.44 -42.05
C GLY A 186 15.69 2.08 -42.75
N LEU A 187 15.52 2.55 -43.99
CA LEU A 187 14.38 2.22 -44.86
C LEU A 187 14.74 1.07 -45.82
N ALA A 188 14.15 -0.12 -45.66
CA ALA A 188 13.97 -1.08 -46.77
C ALA A 188 12.93 -2.18 -46.48
N THR A 189 11.87 -2.16 -47.27
CA THR A 189 10.77 -3.11 -47.46
C THR A 189 11.08 -4.61 -47.27
N LYS A 190 10.32 -5.29 -46.41
CA LYS A 190 9.91 -6.71 -46.58
C LYS A 190 8.56 -6.97 -45.90
N LEU A 191 7.59 -7.48 -46.66
CA LEU A 191 6.30 -7.96 -46.15
C LEU A 191 6.49 -9.28 -45.37
N ALA A 192 7.00 -9.18 -44.14
CA ALA A 192 6.81 -10.23 -43.16
C ALA A 192 5.36 -10.18 -42.66
N LYS A 193 4.70 -11.33 -42.50
CA LYS A 193 3.48 -11.41 -41.68
C LYS A 193 3.85 -10.89 -40.28
N ALA A 194 3.31 -9.74 -39.90
CA ALA A 194 3.53 -9.18 -38.57
C ALA A 194 3.10 -10.22 -37.52
N SER A 195 4.06 -10.67 -36.69
CA SER A 195 3.75 -11.56 -35.58
C SER A 195 2.83 -10.83 -34.61
N GLU A 196 1.72 -11.47 -34.23
CA GLU A 196 0.73 -10.86 -33.34
C GLU A 196 1.38 -10.43 -32.00
N LYS A 197 1.24 -9.16 -31.62
CA LYS A 197 1.75 -8.62 -30.34
C LYS A 197 0.83 -9.07 -29.21
N TRP A 198 1.38 -9.79 -28.22
CA TRP A 198 0.62 -10.22 -27.04
C TRP A 198 0.08 -9.01 -26.25
N THR A 199 -1.20 -9.08 -25.87
CA THR A 199 -1.91 -8.08 -25.07
C THR A 199 -2.88 -8.75 -24.10
N ILE A 200 -3.10 -8.13 -22.94
CA ILE A 200 -4.02 -8.63 -21.90
C ILE A 200 -5.44 -8.80 -22.48
N ARG A 201 -5.98 -7.76 -23.13
CA ARG A 201 -7.37 -7.73 -23.63
C ARG A 201 -7.68 -8.84 -24.65
N LYS A 202 -6.75 -9.20 -25.55
CA LYS A 202 -6.99 -10.21 -26.60
C LYS A 202 -6.65 -11.65 -26.18
N HIS A 203 -5.59 -11.83 -25.37
CA HIS A 203 -4.97 -13.14 -25.17
C HIS A 203 -5.22 -13.74 -23.79
N THR A 204 -6.07 -13.11 -22.98
CA THR A 204 -6.49 -13.60 -21.66
C THR A 204 -8.02 -13.59 -21.53
N ALA A 205 -8.57 -14.56 -20.81
CA ALA A 205 -10.00 -14.65 -20.50
C ALA A 205 -10.24 -14.56 -18.99
N LEU A 206 -11.48 -14.23 -18.62
CA LEU A 206 -11.96 -14.18 -17.25
C LEU A 206 -12.62 -15.51 -16.88
N PHE A 207 -12.38 -15.97 -15.65
CA PHE A 207 -12.99 -17.17 -15.07
C PHE A 207 -13.40 -16.90 -13.62
N PRO A 208 -14.35 -17.64 -13.02
CA PRO A 208 -14.59 -17.62 -11.57
C PRO A 208 -13.29 -17.77 -10.78
N THR A 209 -13.14 -17.00 -9.70
CA THR A 209 -11.95 -17.13 -8.85
C THR A 209 -11.91 -18.48 -8.15
N ASP A 210 -10.73 -19.10 -8.09
CA ASP A 210 -10.47 -20.43 -7.52
C ASP A 210 -9.56 -20.36 -6.28
N ALA A 211 -9.25 -19.14 -5.83
CA ALA A 211 -8.22 -18.91 -4.84
C ALA A 211 -8.66 -17.81 -3.87
N TYR A 212 -9.39 -18.22 -2.85
CA TYR A 212 -9.84 -17.39 -1.74
C TYR A 212 -9.88 -18.23 -0.45
N GLY A 213 -10.05 -17.57 0.69
CA GLY A 213 -10.17 -18.23 1.98
C GLY A 213 -9.16 -17.69 2.99
N THR A 214 -8.35 -18.58 3.56
CA THR A 214 -7.50 -18.25 4.73
C THR A 214 -6.08 -18.80 4.59
N ILE A 215 -5.09 -17.93 4.85
CA ILE A 215 -3.65 -18.24 4.90
C ILE A 215 -3.23 -18.49 6.35
N GLU A 216 -2.68 -19.68 6.60
CA GLU A 216 -1.90 -19.99 7.80
C GLU A 216 -0.42 -19.89 7.48
N PHE A 217 0.29 -18.96 8.12
CA PHE A 217 1.73 -18.80 7.93
C PHE A 217 2.49 -19.89 8.73
N GLN A 218 3.39 -20.60 8.05
CA GLN A 218 4.25 -21.58 8.70
C GLN A 218 5.42 -20.89 9.43
N GLY A 219 5.76 -21.35 10.64
CA GLY A 219 6.88 -20.84 11.42
C GLY A 219 6.63 -20.90 12.94
N ALA A 220 7.13 -19.89 13.64
CA ALA A 220 6.79 -19.61 15.04
C ALA A 220 5.26 -19.53 15.24
N PRO A 221 4.70 -19.76 16.45
CA PRO A 221 3.27 -19.73 16.67
C PRO A 221 2.66 -18.38 16.24
N HIS A 222 1.95 -18.39 15.10
CA HIS A 222 1.13 -17.29 14.61
C HIS A 222 -0.29 -17.44 15.17
N PRO A 223 -0.71 -16.66 16.18
CA PRO A 223 -2.04 -16.79 16.78
C PRO A 223 -3.20 -16.36 15.86
N TYR A 224 -2.91 -15.93 14.62
CA TYR A 224 -3.89 -15.41 13.68
C TYR A 224 -3.64 -15.94 12.28
N LYS A 225 -4.73 -16.27 11.61
CA LYS A 225 -4.78 -16.59 10.18
C LYS A 225 -5.15 -15.31 9.41
N ALA A 226 -4.63 -15.13 8.20
CA ALA A 226 -4.98 -13.98 7.36
C ALA A 226 -6.02 -14.40 6.31
N GLN A 227 -7.05 -13.60 6.06
CA GLN A 227 -7.98 -13.88 4.95
C GLN A 227 -7.40 -13.39 3.62
N TYR A 228 -7.76 -14.05 2.52
CA TYR A 228 -7.28 -13.67 1.19
C TYR A 228 -8.30 -13.91 0.09
N LEU A 229 -8.15 -13.14 -0.99
CA LEU A 229 -8.90 -13.28 -2.23
C LEU A 229 -7.98 -13.00 -3.42
N ARG A 230 -7.97 -13.89 -4.41
CA ARG A 230 -7.53 -13.61 -5.78
C ARG A 230 -8.66 -12.95 -6.56
N LEU A 231 -8.39 -11.79 -7.14
CA LEU A 231 -9.37 -11.01 -7.91
C LEU A 231 -8.68 -10.28 -9.07
N THR A 232 -9.41 -9.93 -10.13
CA THR A 232 -8.81 -9.17 -11.23
C THR A 232 -8.60 -7.70 -10.88
N VAL A 233 -7.67 -7.05 -11.58
CA VAL A 233 -7.47 -5.59 -11.55
C VAL A 233 -8.73 -4.79 -11.95
N GLU A 234 -9.66 -5.40 -12.68
CA GLU A 234 -10.91 -4.80 -13.16
C GLU A 234 -12.04 -4.87 -12.12
N SER A 235 -11.92 -5.72 -11.09
CA SER A 235 -12.94 -5.93 -10.04
C SER A 235 -13.51 -4.62 -9.50
N ASN A 236 -14.82 -4.60 -9.20
CA ASN A 236 -15.52 -3.43 -8.71
C ASN A 236 -15.16 -3.15 -7.23
N PRO A 237 -14.76 -1.92 -6.86
CA PRO A 237 -14.52 -1.55 -5.47
C PRO A 237 -15.73 -1.74 -4.54
N ALA A 238 -16.96 -1.65 -5.03
CA ALA A 238 -18.16 -1.89 -4.23
C ALA A 238 -18.20 -3.36 -3.74
N ASP A 239 -18.07 -4.31 -4.64
CA ASP A 239 -18.00 -5.75 -4.35
C ASP A 239 -16.87 -6.08 -3.34
N ILE A 240 -15.73 -5.39 -3.46
CA ILE A 240 -14.60 -5.53 -2.51
C ILE A 240 -14.98 -5.03 -1.11
N MET A 241 -15.76 -3.95 -1.00
CA MET A 241 -16.27 -3.48 0.28
C MET A 241 -17.35 -4.42 0.85
N ASP A 242 -18.22 -4.99 0.01
CA ASP A 242 -19.20 -5.99 0.44
C ASP A 242 -18.51 -7.26 0.96
N LEU A 243 -17.40 -7.68 0.32
CA LEU A 243 -16.54 -8.75 0.84
C LEU A 243 -15.99 -8.40 2.23
N PHE A 244 -15.42 -7.20 2.40
CA PHE A 244 -14.90 -6.75 3.70
C PHE A 244 -15.98 -6.76 4.78
N GLU A 245 -17.16 -6.20 4.51
CA GLU A 245 -18.20 -5.98 5.50
C GLU A 245 -19.03 -7.25 5.78
N THR A 246 -19.41 -8.02 4.76
CA THR A 246 -20.37 -9.13 4.89
C THR A 246 -19.73 -10.52 4.99
N VAL A 247 -18.59 -10.74 4.32
CA VAL A 247 -17.93 -12.07 4.28
C VAL A 247 -16.77 -12.13 5.28
N TRP A 248 -15.99 -11.06 5.37
CA TRP A 248 -14.82 -10.96 6.26
C TRP A 248 -15.14 -10.30 7.61
N ASN A 249 -16.33 -9.69 7.76
CA ASN A 249 -16.82 -9.02 8.97
C ASN A 249 -15.81 -7.99 9.52
N VAL A 250 -15.21 -7.21 8.62
CA VAL A 250 -14.26 -6.14 8.93
C VAL A 250 -15.02 -4.87 9.27
N PRO A 251 -14.81 -4.27 10.46
CA PRO A 251 -15.44 -3.00 10.81
C PRO A 251 -15.04 -1.89 9.83
N ALA A 252 -16.03 -1.12 9.37
CA ALA A 252 -15.83 -0.02 8.43
C ALA A 252 -14.76 0.98 8.92
N PRO A 253 -13.89 1.49 8.02
CA PRO A 253 -12.79 2.37 8.39
C PRO A 253 -13.30 3.77 8.72
N LYS A 254 -12.76 4.39 9.76
CA LYS A 254 -12.91 5.84 10.01
C LYS A 254 -11.79 6.69 9.37
N LEU A 255 -10.77 6.02 8.85
CA LEU A 255 -9.59 6.58 8.21
C LEU A 255 -8.89 5.47 7.42
N ILE A 256 -8.34 5.78 6.24
CA ILE A 256 -7.38 4.92 5.53
C ILE A 256 -5.98 5.51 5.66
N ILE A 257 -5.04 4.76 6.23
CA ILE A 257 -3.61 5.10 6.22
C ILE A 257 -2.95 4.26 5.14
N THR A 258 -2.64 4.88 4.00
CA THR A 258 -2.03 4.21 2.85
C THR A 258 -0.51 4.40 2.87
N VAL A 259 0.26 3.32 3.04
CA VAL A 259 1.71 3.41 3.25
C VAL A 259 2.48 3.12 1.95
N HIS A 260 3.38 4.03 1.59
CA HIS A 260 4.27 3.93 0.43
C HIS A 260 5.74 4.11 0.87
N GLY A 261 6.67 3.57 0.09
CA GLY A 261 8.08 3.58 0.46
C GLY A 261 8.93 2.60 -0.32
N GLY A 262 10.11 2.28 0.21
CA GLY A 262 11.06 1.36 -0.41
C GLY A 262 10.49 -0.05 -0.61
N MET A 263 10.66 -0.61 -1.81
CA MET A 263 10.32 -2.01 -2.13
C MET A 263 11.42 -3.00 -1.72
N THR A 264 12.65 -2.51 -1.58
CA THR A 264 13.82 -3.25 -1.08
C THR A 264 13.99 -3.01 0.42
N ASP A 265 14.60 -3.94 1.14
CA ASP A 265 14.93 -3.75 2.56
C ASP A 265 15.86 -2.54 2.75
N PHE A 266 15.61 -1.76 3.80
CA PHE A 266 16.41 -0.61 4.22
C PHE A 266 16.37 -0.49 5.75
N ASP A 267 17.47 0.00 6.32
CA ASP A 267 17.58 0.32 7.73
C ASP A 267 17.24 1.79 7.98
N LEU A 268 16.43 2.03 9.00
CA LEU A 268 16.14 3.37 9.51
C LEU A 268 17.00 3.67 10.73
N GLN A 269 17.33 4.94 10.94
CA GLN A 269 17.90 5.38 12.21
C GLN A 269 17.01 4.87 13.38
N PRO A 270 17.56 4.16 14.40
CA PRO A 270 16.75 3.47 15.40
C PRO A 270 15.74 4.36 16.15
N LYS A 271 16.07 5.64 16.35
CA LYS A 271 15.18 6.64 16.97
C LYS A 271 13.99 6.96 16.05
N LEU A 272 14.22 7.25 14.77
CA LEU A 272 13.17 7.46 13.76
C LEU A 272 12.28 6.21 13.65
N ALA A 273 12.89 5.03 13.51
CA ALA A 273 12.20 3.76 13.40
C ALA A 273 11.26 3.51 14.59
N ARG A 274 11.69 3.83 15.82
CA ARG A 274 10.85 3.73 17.03
C ARG A 274 9.68 4.71 17.02
N VAL A 275 9.93 5.97 16.65
CA VAL A 275 8.91 7.03 16.63
C VAL A 275 7.87 6.78 15.54
N PHE A 276 8.30 6.43 14.32
CA PHE A 276 7.42 6.00 13.23
C PHE A 276 6.51 4.84 13.64
N ARG A 277 7.09 3.74 14.15
CA ARG A 277 6.32 2.57 14.58
C ARG A 277 5.31 2.90 15.68
N LYS A 278 5.69 3.72 16.68
CA LYS A 278 4.81 4.18 17.76
C LYS A 278 3.66 5.02 17.22
N GLY A 279 3.96 6.02 16.38
CA GLY A 279 2.97 6.95 15.84
C GLY A 279 1.99 6.27 14.88
N LEU A 280 2.47 5.52 13.89
CA LEU A 280 1.60 4.76 12.98
C LEU A 280 0.61 3.86 13.74
N LEU A 281 1.12 3.14 14.75
CA LEU A 281 0.30 2.27 15.59
C LEU A 281 -0.68 3.04 16.49
N LYS A 282 -0.28 4.20 17.02
CA LYS A 282 -1.15 5.07 17.83
C LYS A 282 -2.28 5.64 16.96
N ALA A 283 -1.97 6.23 15.80
CA ALA A 283 -2.94 6.76 14.86
C ALA A 283 -4.00 5.71 14.47
N ALA A 284 -3.57 4.53 14.05
CA ALA A 284 -4.49 3.46 13.65
C ALA A 284 -5.38 2.97 14.80
N LYS A 285 -4.80 2.79 16.01
CA LYS A 285 -5.55 2.35 17.20
C LYS A 285 -6.54 3.38 17.72
N THR A 286 -6.21 4.68 17.73
CA THR A 286 -7.11 5.71 18.28
C THR A 286 -8.28 6.01 17.34
N THR A 287 -8.02 6.02 16.03
CA THR A 287 -9.04 6.36 15.02
C THR A 287 -9.87 5.15 14.58
N GLY A 288 -9.35 3.92 14.67
CA GLY A 288 -9.94 2.78 13.98
C GLY A 288 -9.64 2.79 12.48
N ALA A 289 -8.41 3.18 12.11
CA ALA A 289 -7.99 3.21 10.71
C ALA A 289 -7.68 1.81 10.17
N TRP A 290 -7.88 1.65 8.86
CA TRP A 290 -7.25 0.56 8.11
C TRP A 290 -5.87 1.01 7.62
N ILE A 291 -4.87 0.12 7.72
CA ILE A 291 -3.54 0.33 7.16
C ILE A 291 -3.44 -0.47 5.85
N ILE A 292 -3.25 0.21 4.73
CA ILE A 292 -3.07 -0.41 3.41
C ILE A 292 -1.58 -0.37 3.03
N THR A 293 -1.05 -1.52 2.59
CA THR A 293 0.32 -1.63 2.08
C THR A 293 0.39 -2.56 0.86
N ALA A 294 1.58 -2.70 0.25
CA ALA A 294 1.83 -3.68 -0.82
C ALA A 294 1.79 -5.16 -0.35
N GLY A 295 1.69 -5.45 0.94
CA GLY A 295 1.57 -6.81 1.50
C GLY A 295 2.80 -7.73 1.36
N ILE A 296 3.77 -7.40 0.50
CA ILE A 296 5.01 -8.16 0.28
C ILE A 296 5.99 -7.95 1.45
N ASN A 297 6.67 -9.00 1.90
CA ASN A 297 7.57 -9.00 3.06
C ASN A 297 8.96 -8.38 2.79
N ALA A 298 9.00 -7.15 2.28
CA ALA A 298 10.23 -6.41 1.98
C ALA A 298 10.05 -4.90 2.26
N GLY A 299 11.17 -4.22 2.53
CA GLY A 299 11.24 -2.76 2.63
C GLY A 299 10.27 -2.15 3.63
N VAL A 300 9.51 -1.12 3.22
CA VAL A 300 8.61 -0.36 4.10
C VAL A 300 7.57 -1.24 4.79
N VAL A 301 7.13 -2.33 4.14
CA VAL A 301 6.17 -3.27 4.71
C VAL A 301 6.73 -3.99 5.94
N ARG A 302 8.06 -4.21 6.02
CA ARG A 302 8.69 -4.73 7.23
C ARG A 302 8.70 -3.73 8.38
N GLN A 303 8.82 -2.44 8.10
CA GLN A 303 8.73 -1.40 9.15
C GLN A 303 7.31 -1.30 9.71
N VAL A 304 6.28 -1.43 8.86
CA VAL A 304 4.86 -1.55 9.27
C VAL A 304 4.63 -2.83 10.08
N ALA A 305 5.14 -3.98 9.61
CA ALA A 305 5.02 -5.25 10.32
C ALA A 305 5.67 -5.21 11.72
N ALA A 306 6.85 -4.60 11.82
CA ALA A 306 7.52 -4.37 13.09
C ALA A 306 6.76 -3.40 14.02
N ALA A 307 5.94 -2.48 13.49
CA ALA A 307 5.04 -1.65 14.28
C ALA A 307 3.94 -2.49 14.94
N VAL A 308 3.32 -3.39 14.16
CA VAL A 308 2.27 -4.30 14.62
C VAL A 308 2.81 -5.28 15.67
N ASP A 309 4.05 -5.78 15.49
CA ASP A 309 4.71 -6.70 16.40
C ASP A 309 5.25 -6.06 17.68
N GLY A 310 5.77 -4.83 17.59
CA GLY A 310 6.31 -4.09 18.73
C GLY A 310 5.28 -3.72 19.80
N SER A 311 4.00 -4.05 19.61
CA SER A 311 2.91 -3.80 20.55
C SER A 311 2.92 -4.67 21.82
N GLY A 312 3.89 -5.58 21.98
CA GLY A 312 4.07 -6.43 23.16
C GLY A 312 3.19 -7.69 23.17
N SER A 313 3.54 -8.64 24.04
CA SER A 313 3.01 -10.03 24.08
C SER A 313 1.54 -10.18 24.54
N VAL A 314 0.73 -9.12 24.46
CA VAL A 314 -0.70 -9.18 24.79
C VAL A 314 -1.51 -9.42 23.52
N SER A 315 -1.78 -10.70 23.23
CA SER A 315 -2.60 -11.20 22.12
C SER A 315 -3.85 -10.33 21.84
N ARG A 316 -4.56 -9.90 22.90
CA ARG A 316 -5.77 -9.05 22.86
C ARG A 316 -5.62 -7.69 22.15
N VAL A 317 -4.41 -7.20 21.85
CA VAL A 317 -4.20 -5.88 21.22
C VAL A 317 -4.16 -5.96 19.69
N ARG A 318 -3.82 -7.12 19.10
CA ARG A 318 -3.72 -7.29 17.64
C ARG A 318 -5.09 -7.37 16.95
N SER A 319 -6.14 -7.80 17.67
CA SER A 319 -7.51 -7.93 17.13
C SER A 319 -8.20 -6.60 16.77
N LYS A 320 -7.57 -5.45 17.02
CA LYS A 320 -8.15 -4.11 16.74
C LYS A 320 -7.53 -3.38 15.54
N ILE A 321 -6.54 -3.94 14.86
CA ILE A 321 -5.86 -3.26 13.74
C ILE A 321 -6.07 -4.03 12.44
N VAL A 322 -6.72 -3.37 11.49
CA VAL A 322 -6.95 -3.88 10.15
C VAL A 322 -5.74 -3.53 9.28
N THR A 323 -5.01 -4.57 8.83
CA THR A 323 -3.86 -4.46 7.93
C THR A 323 -4.15 -5.20 6.64
N ILE A 324 -4.19 -4.48 5.52
CA ILE A 324 -4.58 -4.97 4.19
C ILE A 324 -3.36 -4.93 3.28
N GLY A 325 -2.95 -6.09 2.77
CA GLY A 325 -1.91 -6.22 1.75
C GLY A 325 -2.53 -6.31 0.36
N ILE A 326 -2.36 -5.28 -0.48
CA ILE A 326 -2.75 -5.33 -1.89
C ILE A 326 -1.51 -5.68 -2.70
N ALA A 327 -1.44 -6.91 -3.19
CA ALA A 327 -0.25 -7.49 -3.82
C ALA A 327 -0.62 -8.14 -5.17
N PRO A 328 0.28 -8.20 -6.16
CA PRO A 328 0.01 -8.93 -7.41
C PRO A 328 0.01 -10.47 -7.19
N TRP A 329 -0.92 -11.18 -7.84
CA TRP A 329 -1.17 -12.62 -7.62
C TRP A 329 0.04 -13.53 -7.90
N VAL A 330 0.92 -13.21 -8.87
CA VAL A 330 2.18 -13.95 -9.11
C VAL A 330 3.32 -13.02 -9.57
N VAL A 331 4.26 -12.71 -8.67
CA VAL A 331 5.49 -11.98 -9.00
C VAL A 331 6.75 -12.77 -8.63
N PRO A 332 7.62 -13.10 -9.61
CA PRO A 332 8.95 -13.61 -9.37
C PRO A 332 9.86 -12.55 -8.71
N TYR A 333 10.73 -12.97 -7.80
CA TYR A 333 11.67 -12.10 -7.10
C TYR A 333 12.80 -11.64 -8.04
N HIS A 334 13.33 -10.42 -7.85
CA HIS A 334 14.54 -9.95 -8.54
C HIS A 334 15.82 -10.44 -7.83
N PRO A 335 16.94 -10.71 -8.53
CA PRO A 335 18.08 -11.44 -7.96
C PRO A 335 18.90 -10.70 -6.87
N HIS A 336 18.58 -9.45 -6.55
CA HIS A 336 19.42 -8.55 -5.74
C HIS A 336 18.92 -8.35 -4.29
N SER A 337 18.28 -9.36 -3.68
CA SER A 337 18.06 -9.36 -2.23
C SER A 337 18.40 -10.70 -1.61
N PHE A 338 18.93 -10.65 -0.40
CA PHE A 338 19.60 -11.75 0.31
C PHE A 338 18.63 -12.84 0.85
N SER A 339 17.84 -13.44 -0.04
CA SER A 339 17.03 -14.64 0.25
C SER A 339 17.59 -15.85 -0.52
N PRO A 340 18.25 -16.83 0.13
CA PRO A 340 19.03 -17.85 -0.58
C PRO A 340 18.27 -18.81 -1.51
N LYS A 341 16.93 -18.82 -1.53
CA LYS A 341 16.12 -19.89 -2.18
C LYS A 341 14.81 -19.45 -2.87
N GLY A 342 14.47 -18.16 -2.91
CA GLY A 342 13.14 -17.69 -3.34
C GLY A 342 13.06 -17.21 -4.80
N ARG A 343 12.30 -17.92 -5.66
CA ARG A 343 11.93 -17.41 -7.01
C ARG A 343 10.77 -16.41 -7.00
N PHE A 344 10.09 -16.16 -5.89
CA PHE A 344 8.83 -15.38 -5.80
C PHE A 344 8.79 -14.44 -4.60
N ALA A 345 7.95 -13.40 -4.69
CA ALA A 345 7.60 -12.52 -3.58
C ALA A 345 6.93 -13.32 -2.43
N VAL A 346 7.35 -13.04 -1.20
CA VAL A 346 6.80 -13.65 0.02
C VAL A 346 5.82 -12.67 0.65
N LEU A 347 4.62 -13.11 1.00
CA LEU A 347 3.63 -12.28 1.71
C LEU A 347 4.05 -12.04 3.17
N ASN A 348 3.71 -10.87 3.71
CA ASN A 348 4.06 -10.49 5.07
C ASN A 348 3.09 -11.06 6.12
N ASN A 349 3.59 -11.90 7.02
CA ASN A 349 2.80 -12.60 8.05
C ASN A 349 2.18 -11.72 9.16
N ARG A 350 2.32 -10.39 9.08
CA ARG A 350 1.72 -9.42 10.02
C ARG A 350 0.53 -8.67 9.42
N HIS A 351 0.17 -8.95 8.17
CA HIS A 351 -1.09 -8.49 7.57
C HIS A 351 -2.23 -9.44 7.91
N SER A 352 -3.44 -8.89 8.04
CA SER A 352 -4.66 -9.61 8.42
C SER A 352 -5.51 -10.00 7.19
N TYR A 353 -5.42 -9.21 6.11
CA TYR A 353 -6.19 -9.39 4.88
C TYR A 353 -5.31 -9.23 3.65
N PHE A 354 -5.59 -9.97 2.58
CA PHE A 354 -4.85 -9.90 1.31
C PHE A 354 -5.79 -9.82 0.10
N LEU A 355 -5.59 -8.79 -0.73
CA LEU A 355 -6.16 -8.68 -2.06
C LEU A 355 -5.05 -9.01 -3.07
N LEU A 356 -5.16 -10.16 -3.73
CA LEU A 356 -4.14 -10.70 -4.63
C LEU A 356 -4.54 -10.45 -6.10
N VAL A 357 -4.03 -9.37 -6.66
CA VAL A 357 -4.51 -8.76 -7.89
C VAL A 357 -3.96 -9.45 -9.12
N ASP A 358 -4.86 -9.90 -9.99
CA ASP A 358 -4.58 -10.68 -11.18
C ASP A 358 -4.85 -9.85 -12.46
N ASN A 359 -3.89 -9.85 -13.38
CA ASN A 359 -4.01 -9.27 -14.72
C ASN A 359 -3.67 -10.30 -15.82
N GLY A 360 -3.57 -11.59 -15.46
CA GLY A 360 -3.19 -12.68 -16.36
C GLY A 360 -1.69 -12.74 -16.69
N THR A 361 -0.85 -11.88 -16.09
CA THR A 361 0.61 -11.88 -16.31
C THR A 361 1.39 -12.39 -15.10
N ILE A 362 2.61 -12.87 -15.34
CA ILE A 362 3.56 -13.30 -14.32
C ILE A 362 4.74 -12.33 -14.30
N GLY A 363 5.00 -11.73 -13.14
CA GLY A 363 6.17 -10.87 -12.93
C GLY A 363 6.11 -9.50 -13.56
N ARG A 364 4.89 -8.97 -13.77
CA ARG A 364 4.68 -7.54 -14.02
C ARG A 364 4.02 -6.91 -12.80
N TYR A 365 4.51 -5.76 -12.38
CA TYR A 365 3.94 -4.96 -11.29
C TYR A 365 2.91 -3.97 -11.84
N GLY A 366 2.10 -3.37 -10.98
CA GLY A 366 1.25 -2.22 -11.30
C GLY A 366 -0.26 -2.51 -11.32
N ALA A 367 -0.67 -3.77 -11.49
CA ALA A 367 -2.07 -4.16 -11.37
C ALA A 367 -2.62 -3.90 -9.97
N ASP A 368 -1.79 -4.21 -8.96
CA ASP A 368 -1.97 -3.89 -7.55
C ASP A 368 -2.12 -2.38 -7.29
N VAL A 369 -1.32 -1.55 -7.96
CA VAL A 369 -1.38 -0.09 -7.84
C VAL A 369 -2.70 0.47 -8.42
N ILE A 370 -3.15 -0.03 -9.57
CA ILE A 370 -4.41 0.37 -10.20
C ILE A 370 -5.61 0.01 -9.31
N LEU A 371 -5.67 -1.23 -8.80
CA LEU A 371 -6.76 -1.66 -7.91
C LEU A 371 -6.76 -0.86 -6.60
N ARG A 372 -5.57 -0.66 -5.99
CA ARG A 372 -5.40 0.12 -4.77
C ARG A 372 -5.95 1.53 -4.91
N LYS A 373 -5.57 2.25 -5.97
CA LYS A 373 -6.10 3.60 -6.24
C LYS A 373 -7.61 3.59 -6.41
N ARG A 374 -8.18 2.68 -7.22
CA ARG A 374 -9.63 2.57 -7.42
C ARG A 374 -10.39 2.30 -6.11
N LEU A 375 -9.84 1.46 -5.23
CA LEU A 375 -10.44 1.13 -3.93
C LEU A 375 -10.36 2.31 -2.95
N GLU A 376 -9.20 2.96 -2.85
CA GLU A 376 -8.98 4.13 -1.99
C GLU A 376 -9.89 5.31 -2.40
N SER A 377 -9.98 5.61 -3.71
CA SER A 377 -10.90 6.62 -4.23
C SER A 377 -12.37 6.29 -3.92
N TYR A 378 -12.80 5.04 -4.16
CA TYR A 378 -14.16 4.61 -3.84
C TYR A 378 -14.52 4.79 -2.36
N ILE A 379 -13.61 4.42 -1.45
CA ILE A 379 -13.81 4.62 -0.01
C ILE A 379 -13.93 6.12 0.32
N SER A 380 -13.07 6.97 -0.24
CA SER A 380 -13.09 8.42 -0.01
C SER A 380 -14.29 9.18 -0.61
N GLU A 381 -14.98 8.59 -1.60
CA GLU A 381 -16.10 9.23 -2.30
C GLU A 381 -17.48 8.66 -1.90
N LYS A 382 -17.55 7.39 -1.51
CA LYS A 382 -18.82 6.64 -1.35
C LYS A 382 -19.09 6.14 0.06
N ARG A 383 -18.09 6.10 0.95
CA ARG A 383 -18.29 5.69 2.35
C ARG A 383 -18.27 6.89 3.26
N THR A 384 -19.21 6.93 4.20
CA THR A 384 -19.45 8.07 5.10
C THR A 384 -19.33 7.68 6.58
N LEU A 385 -18.91 8.63 7.41
CA LEU A 385 -18.82 8.50 8.86
C LEU A 385 -20.12 8.96 9.54
N GLY A 386 -20.46 8.30 10.66
CA GLY A 386 -21.56 8.70 11.55
C GLY A 386 -22.89 8.72 10.81
N ASN A 387 -23.65 9.81 10.96
CA ASN A 387 -24.98 9.99 10.38
C ASN A 387 -24.96 10.29 8.86
N GLY A 388 -23.92 9.85 8.14
CA GLY A 388 -23.81 9.95 6.69
C GLY A 388 -23.27 11.26 6.11
N SER A 389 -22.76 12.18 6.95
CA SER A 389 -22.48 13.57 6.54
C SER A 389 -21.06 13.87 6.04
N ARG A 390 -20.07 12.99 6.30
CA ARG A 390 -18.66 13.21 5.94
C ARG A 390 -18.05 11.95 5.36
N SER A 391 -17.22 12.04 4.33
CA SER A 391 -16.60 10.86 3.72
C SER A 391 -15.41 10.32 4.51
N VAL A 392 -14.99 9.08 4.25
CA VAL A 392 -13.82 8.47 4.90
C VAL A 392 -12.53 9.09 4.39
N PRO A 393 -11.74 9.79 5.24
CA PRO A 393 -10.47 10.36 4.82
C PRO A 393 -9.44 9.28 4.46
N VAL A 394 -8.57 9.60 3.50
CA VAL A 394 -7.39 8.82 3.13
C VAL A 394 -6.16 9.69 3.37
N VAL A 395 -5.09 9.12 3.92
CA VAL A 395 -3.80 9.81 4.11
C VAL A 395 -2.66 8.90 3.66
N CYS A 396 -1.77 9.44 2.83
CA CYS A 396 -0.58 8.75 2.35
C CYS A 396 0.58 8.99 3.32
N VAL A 397 1.28 7.92 3.72
CA VAL A 397 2.47 8.01 4.58
C VAL A 397 3.67 7.44 3.81
N VAL A 398 4.69 8.26 3.64
CA VAL A 398 5.90 7.96 2.87
C VAL A 398 7.09 7.78 3.80
N LEU A 399 7.78 6.65 3.60
CA LEU A 399 9.01 6.31 4.31
C LEU A 399 10.02 5.76 3.31
N GLU A 400 11.18 6.39 3.21
CA GLU A 400 12.23 6.05 2.24
C GLU A 400 11.70 6.22 0.79
N GLY A 401 11.84 5.21 -0.07
CA GLY A 401 11.19 5.16 -1.38
C GLY A 401 12.12 5.26 -2.59
N GLY A 402 11.57 4.82 -3.74
CA GLY A 402 12.19 4.92 -5.05
C GLY A 402 11.42 5.86 -5.98
N THR A 403 11.71 5.78 -7.28
CA THR A 403 11.04 6.59 -8.31
C THR A 403 9.53 6.29 -8.40
N CYS A 404 9.13 5.02 -8.19
CA CYS A 404 7.73 4.63 -8.03
C CYS A 404 7.04 5.27 -6.81
N THR A 405 7.81 5.61 -5.75
CA THR A 405 7.28 6.32 -4.57
C THR A 405 7.02 7.79 -4.92
N ILE A 406 7.91 8.45 -5.66
CA ILE A 406 7.68 9.80 -6.20
C ILE A 406 6.44 9.80 -7.13
N LYS A 407 6.23 8.74 -7.92
CA LYS A 407 5.01 8.59 -8.73
C LYS A 407 3.75 8.39 -7.89
N ALA A 408 3.81 7.61 -6.80
CA ALA A 408 2.69 7.48 -5.88
C ALA A 408 2.34 8.81 -5.19
N VAL A 409 3.34 9.59 -4.75
CA VAL A 409 3.13 10.95 -4.19
C VAL A 409 2.50 11.87 -5.22
N TYR A 410 3.01 11.89 -6.46
CA TYR A 410 2.41 12.62 -7.56
C TYR A 410 0.94 12.24 -7.78
N ASP A 411 0.63 10.94 -7.80
CA ASP A 411 -0.74 10.45 -7.98
C ASP A 411 -1.68 10.79 -6.81
N CYS A 412 -1.15 11.00 -5.59
CA CYS A 412 -1.91 11.48 -4.43
C CYS A 412 -2.22 12.98 -4.54
N VAL A 413 -1.24 13.82 -4.89
CA VAL A 413 -1.40 15.29 -4.79
C VAL A 413 -1.86 15.96 -6.09
N CYS A 414 -1.63 15.34 -7.25
CA CYS A 414 -1.96 15.92 -8.56
C CYS A 414 -3.21 15.33 -9.23
N MET A 415 -3.78 14.23 -8.75
CA MET A 415 -4.99 13.63 -9.33
C MET A 415 -6.19 13.72 -8.38
N SER A 416 -7.40 13.52 -8.92
CA SER A 416 -8.64 13.47 -8.13
C SER A 416 -8.98 12.01 -7.74
N PRO A 417 -9.51 11.76 -6.53
CA PRO A 417 -9.51 12.67 -5.38
C PRO A 417 -8.08 12.92 -4.90
N ARG A 418 -7.81 14.14 -4.40
CA ARG A 418 -6.51 14.46 -3.80
C ARG A 418 -6.40 13.79 -2.43
N VAL A 419 -5.17 13.44 -2.07
CA VAL A 419 -4.82 12.74 -0.83
C VAL A 419 -3.60 13.45 -0.21
N PRO A 420 -3.59 13.76 1.10
CA PRO A 420 -2.49 14.44 1.73
C PRO A 420 -1.39 13.43 2.06
N VAL A 421 -0.14 13.90 1.99
CA VAL A 421 1.05 13.07 2.07
C VAL A 421 1.90 13.51 3.26
N VAL A 422 2.10 12.60 4.22
CA VAL A 422 3.07 12.75 5.30
C VAL A 422 4.38 12.09 4.89
N ILE A 423 5.43 12.89 4.77
CA ILE A 423 6.77 12.44 4.38
C ILE A 423 7.66 12.42 5.62
N CYS A 424 8.24 11.26 5.95
CA CYS A 424 9.18 11.15 7.06
C CYS A 424 10.59 11.57 6.60
N ASP A 425 11.05 12.75 7.03
CA ASP A 425 12.40 13.26 6.74
C ASP A 425 13.49 12.44 7.46
N GLY A 426 14.66 12.30 6.84
CA GLY A 426 15.75 11.43 7.32
C GLY A 426 15.42 9.94 7.25
N SER A 427 14.55 9.52 6.32
CA SER A 427 14.22 8.11 6.08
C SER A 427 14.87 7.53 4.82
N GLY A 428 15.46 8.37 3.96
CA GLY A 428 16.28 7.96 2.81
C GLY A 428 15.64 8.24 1.45
N ARG A 429 16.51 8.28 0.42
CA ARG A 429 16.18 8.39 -1.02
C ARG A 429 15.00 9.33 -1.33
N ALA A 430 13.86 8.80 -1.77
CA ALA A 430 12.75 9.61 -2.29
C ALA A 430 12.11 10.54 -1.24
N ALA A 431 11.95 10.08 0.00
CA ALA A 431 11.40 10.89 1.08
C ALA A 431 12.28 12.10 1.36
N ASP A 432 13.60 11.91 1.48
CA ASP A 432 14.55 12.99 1.76
C ASP A 432 14.65 14.00 0.61
N LEU A 433 14.59 13.53 -0.65
CA LEU A 433 14.57 14.41 -1.83
C LEU A 433 13.31 15.28 -1.88
N LEU A 434 12.14 14.71 -1.53
CA LEU A 434 10.88 15.45 -1.44
C LEU A 434 10.89 16.43 -0.26
N ALA A 435 11.43 16.03 0.90
CA ALA A 435 11.55 16.89 2.08
C ALA A 435 12.50 18.08 1.83
N PHE A 436 13.64 17.84 1.18
CA PHE A 436 14.56 18.88 0.74
C PHE A 436 13.88 19.86 -0.22
N ALA A 437 13.24 19.35 -1.29
CA ALA A 437 12.60 20.22 -2.28
C ALA A 437 11.44 21.03 -1.67
N HIS A 438 10.66 20.44 -0.76
CA HIS A 438 9.59 21.13 -0.03
C HIS A 438 10.12 22.22 0.91
N GLN A 439 11.30 22.03 1.51
CA GLN A 439 11.96 23.03 2.35
C GLN A 439 12.40 24.27 1.56
N TYR A 440 12.86 24.10 0.31
CA TYR A 440 13.43 25.19 -0.49
C TYR A 440 12.49 25.78 -1.56
N VAL A 441 11.35 25.14 -1.85
CA VAL A 441 10.38 25.70 -2.80
C VAL A 441 9.83 27.04 -2.27
N GLN A 442 9.63 28.01 -3.16
CA GLN A 442 9.07 29.33 -2.83
C GLN A 442 7.54 29.32 -3.01
N GLU A 443 6.88 30.44 -2.71
CA GLU A 443 5.42 30.56 -2.85
C GLU A 443 4.95 30.49 -4.32
N ASP A 444 5.82 30.87 -5.27
CA ASP A 444 5.61 30.73 -6.72
C ASP A 444 5.73 29.27 -7.23
N GLY A 445 6.06 28.32 -6.35
CA GLY A 445 6.24 26.92 -6.70
C GLY A 445 7.57 26.60 -7.42
N GLN A 446 8.55 27.50 -7.41
CA GLN A 446 9.89 27.29 -7.97
C GLN A 446 10.95 27.08 -6.88
N LEU A 447 12.10 26.55 -7.28
CA LEU A 447 13.30 26.49 -6.44
C LEU A 447 14.23 27.67 -6.76
N PRO A 448 14.99 28.19 -5.78
CA PRO A 448 16.07 29.14 -6.04
C PRO A 448 17.05 28.61 -7.10
N GLU A 449 17.59 29.51 -7.94
CA GLU A 449 18.47 29.15 -9.06
C GLU A 449 19.68 28.31 -8.64
N GLY A 450 20.27 28.59 -7.46
CA GLY A 450 21.38 27.81 -6.93
C GLY A 450 20.99 26.43 -6.36
N VAL A 451 19.71 26.19 -6.06
CA VAL A 451 19.21 24.96 -5.42
C VAL A 451 18.72 23.94 -6.46
N LYS A 452 18.08 24.38 -7.55
CA LYS A 452 17.57 23.48 -8.61
C LYS A 452 18.67 22.57 -9.20
N PRO A 453 19.90 23.05 -9.52
CA PRO A 453 20.99 22.20 -10.00
C PRO A 453 21.48 21.22 -8.93
N GLN A 454 21.49 21.61 -7.66
CA GLN A 454 21.88 20.72 -6.56
C GLN A 454 20.89 19.56 -6.40
N LEU A 455 19.59 19.86 -6.45
CA LEU A 455 18.55 18.83 -6.43
C LEU A 455 18.64 17.91 -7.66
N PHE A 456 18.90 18.47 -8.84
CA PHE A 456 19.11 17.68 -10.05
C PHE A 456 20.29 16.68 -9.90
N SER A 457 21.45 17.16 -9.42
CA SER A 457 22.60 16.30 -9.15
C SER A 457 22.31 15.22 -8.09
N LEU A 458 21.53 15.56 -7.04
CA LEU A 458 21.07 14.59 -6.05
C LEU A 458 20.14 13.53 -6.66
N VAL A 459 19.20 13.91 -7.53
CA VAL A 459 18.30 12.97 -8.23
C VAL A 459 19.09 12.00 -9.12
N GLN A 460 20.08 12.49 -9.88
CA GLN A 460 20.98 11.64 -10.65
C GLN A 460 21.77 10.67 -9.76
N TYR A 461 22.37 11.17 -8.69
CA TYR A 461 23.21 10.38 -7.77
C TYR A 461 22.41 9.29 -7.03
N VAL A 462 21.26 9.64 -6.47
CA VAL A 462 20.43 8.75 -5.63
C VAL A 462 19.82 7.60 -6.42
N PHE A 463 19.44 7.83 -7.69
CA PHE A 463 18.79 6.81 -8.53
C PHE A 463 19.70 6.22 -9.62
N GLY A 464 20.92 6.73 -9.80
CA GLY A 464 21.82 6.29 -10.88
C GLY A 464 21.29 6.60 -12.27
N TYR A 465 20.54 7.70 -12.41
CA TYR A 465 19.82 8.06 -13.63
C TYR A 465 20.70 8.92 -14.56
N ASP A 466 20.53 8.71 -15.88
CA ASP A 466 21.04 9.63 -16.89
C ASP A 466 20.33 11.01 -16.82
N ILE A 467 20.82 11.97 -17.60
CA ILE A 467 20.32 13.35 -17.61
C ILE A 467 18.81 13.38 -17.93
N SER A 468 18.36 12.71 -19.00
CA SER A 468 16.95 12.78 -19.44
C SER A 468 16.00 12.09 -18.46
N ALA A 469 16.43 10.97 -17.87
CA ALA A 469 15.67 10.26 -16.85
C ALA A 469 15.56 11.08 -15.56
N ALA A 470 16.64 11.77 -15.16
CA ALA A 470 16.66 12.63 -13.99
C ALA A 470 15.86 13.92 -14.20
N GLU A 471 15.87 14.52 -15.40
CA GLU A 471 15.06 15.70 -15.74
C GLU A 471 13.55 15.40 -15.57
N LYS A 472 13.07 14.33 -16.19
CA LYS A 472 11.66 13.89 -16.09
C LYS A 472 11.25 13.59 -14.64
N LEU A 473 12.15 12.98 -13.86
CA LEU A 473 11.87 12.69 -12.45
C LEU A 473 11.88 13.96 -11.59
N LEU A 474 12.76 14.91 -11.88
CA LEU A 474 12.81 16.22 -11.21
C LEU A 474 11.55 17.04 -11.50
N GLU A 475 11.07 17.05 -12.75
CA GLU A 475 9.80 17.70 -13.11
C GLU A 475 8.63 17.13 -12.30
N GLN A 476 8.51 15.81 -12.26
CA GLN A 476 7.45 15.13 -11.50
C GLN A 476 7.55 15.38 -9.99
N LEU A 477 8.78 15.41 -9.43
CA LEU A 477 9.05 15.75 -8.04
C LEU A 477 8.65 17.21 -7.76
N MET A 478 8.97 18.15 -8.67
CA MET A 478 8.56 19.55 -8.56
C MET A 478 7.05 19.73 -8.61
N MET A 479 6.34 18.95 -9.45
CA MET A 479 4.87 18.95 -9.45
C MET A 479 4.28 18.50 -8.10
N CYS A 480 4.95 17.58 -7.39
CA CYS A 480 4.55 17.19 -6.04
C CYS A 480 4.70 18.36 -5.05
N VAL A 481 5.92 18.90 -4.90
CA VAL A 481 6.22 19.90 -3.85
C VAL A 481 5.59 21.27 -4.07
N ARG A 482 5.11 21.56 -5.29
CA ARG A 482 4.22 22.70 -5.58
C ARG A 482 2.88 22.62 -4.82
N GLN A 483 2.38 21.41 -4.51
CA GLN A 483 1.16 21.22 -3.72
C GLN A 483 1.45 21.29 -2.20
N ARG A 484 2.04 22.41 -1.74
CA ARG A 484 2.51 22.57 -0.34
C ARG A 484 1.44 22.27 0.71
N HIS A 485 0.18 22.63 0.47
CA HIS A 485 -0.94 22.39 1.38
C HIS A 485 -1.27 20.89 1.57
N LEU A 486 -0.83 20.02 0.66
CA LEU A 486 -1.02 18.57 0.75
C LEU A 486 0.20 17.82 1.29
N ILE A 487 1.35 18.47 1.46
CA ILE A 487 2.59 17.82 1.90
C ILE A 487 2.95 18.27 3.31
N THR A 488 2.92 17.31 4.24
CA THR A 488 3.38 17.49 5.62
C THR A 488 4.71 16.78 5.80
N ILE A 489 5.77 17.51 6.11
CA ILE A 489 7.09 16.94 6.41
C ILE A 489 7.16 16.65 7.92
N PHE A 490 7.30 15.38 8.30
CA PHE A 490 7.59 14.99 9.67
C PHE A 490 9.10 14.94 9.87
N ARG A 491 9.65 15.78 10.77
CA ARG A 491 11.06 15.77 11.15
C ARG A 491 11.28 15.30 12.58
N LEU A 492 12.28 14.45 12.77
CA LEU A 492 12.56 13.83 14.06
C LEU A 492 13.15 14.83 15.07
N GLY A 493 12.31 15.35 15.96
CA GLY A 493 12.72 16.18 17.10
C GLY A 493 12.69 17.68 16.85
N GLU A 494 12.05 18.13 15.77
CA GLU A 494 11.72 19.55 15.56
C GLU A 494 10.70 20.00 16.63
N ASP A 495 9.64 19.21 16.86
CA ASP A 495 8.64 19.44 17.91
C ASP A 495 8.55 18.30 18.94
N GLN A 496 8.86 18.57 20.22
CA GLN A 496 8.83 17.56 21.28
C GLN A 496 7.43 17.02 21.61
N LYS A 497 6.36 17.69 21.14
CA LYS A 497 4.96 17.30 21.37
C LYS A 497 4.33 16.55 20.18
N GLN A 498 4.96 16.57 19.00
CA GLN A 498 4.38 16.01 17.78
C GLN A 498 5.07 14.70 17.40
N ASP A 499 4.43 13.56 17.71
CA ASP A 499 4.78 12.25 17.15
C ASP A 499 4.17 12.08 15.74
N VAL A 500 4.56 11.03 15.01
CA VAL A 500 4.04 10.74 13.64
C VAL A 500 2.51 10.65 13.57
N ASP A 501 1.82 10.22 14.63
CA ASP A 501 0.36 10.22 14.65
C ASP A 501 -0.28 11.61 14.63
N HIS A 502 0.42 12.61 15.18
CA HIS A 502 -0.04 13.99 15.13
C HIS A 502 0.12 14.53 13.71
N ALA A 503 1.26 14.28 13.04
CA ALA A 503 1.47 14.67 11.64
C ALA A 503 0.46 14.02 10.68
N ILE A 504 0.13 12.73 10.88
CA ILE A 504 -0.90 12.01 10.11
C ILE A 504 -2.27 12.68 10.20
N LEU A 505 -2.67 13.12 11.39
CA LEU A 505 -4.02 13.65 11.61
C LEU A 505 -4.12 15.16 11.33
N THR A 506 -3.08 15.96 11.59
CA THR A 506 -3.08 17.38 11.22
C THR A 506 -2.94 17.60 9.72
N ALA A 507 -2.32 16.68 8.97
CA ALA A 507 -2.33 16.71 7.50
C ALA A 507 -3.76 16.66 6.93
N LEU A 508 -4.62 15.81 7.49
CA LEU A 508 -6.04 15.70 7.10
C LEU A 508 -6.86 16.94 7.46
N LEU A 509 -6.58 17.59 8.60
CA LEU A 509 -7.26 18.81 9.00
C LEU A 509 -6.89 20.00 8.10
N LYS A 510 -5.62 20.07 7.66
CA LYS A 510 -5.10 21.14 6.77
C LYS A 510 -5.57 21.02 5.32
N GLU A 511 -5.76 19.80 4.82
CA GLU A 511 -6.12 19.53 3.42
C GLU A 511 -7.48 20.12 3.03
N GLN A 512 -8.49 19.91 3.87
CA GLN A 512 -9.89 19.92 3.42
C GLN A 512 -10.58 21.30 3.45
N ASN A 513 -9.83 22.39 3.71
CA ASN A 513 -10.38 23.75 3.93
C ASN A 513 -11.58 23.77 4.91
N LEU A 514 -11.55 22.87 5.90
CA LEU A 514 -12.69 22.62 6.78
C LEU A 514 -12.97 23.82 7.67
N SER A 515 -14.27 24.07 7.87
CA SER A 515 -14.71 24.95 8.94
C SER A 515 -14.17 24.42 10.29
N PRO A 516 -13.82 25.28 11.27
CA PRO A 516 -13.37 24.80 12.57
C PRO A 516 -14.35 23.82 13.25
N PRO A 517 -15.69 23.98 13.14
CA PRO A 517 -16.65 22.95 13.55
C PRO A 517 -16.44 21.57 12.92
N ASP A 518 -16.10 21.49 11.63
CA ASP A 518 -15.83 20.21 10.96
C ASP A 518 -14.49 19.60 11.40
N GLN A 519 -13.47 20.44 11.60
CA GLN A 519 -12.19 20.00 12.17
C GLN A 519 -12.38 19.42 13.59
N LEU A 520 -13.19 20.09 14.42
CA LEU A 520 -13.55 19.64 15.76
C LEU A 520 -14.31 18.30 15.73
N ALA A 521 -15.27 18.14 14.81
CA ALA A 521 -16.01 16.90 14.65
C ALA A 521 -15.10 15.73 14.21
N LEU A 522 -14.14 15.95 13.31
CA LEU A 522 -13.14 14.94 12.97
C LEU A 522 -12.26 14.57 14.17
N ALA A 523 -11.77 15.57 14.92
CA ALA A 523 -10.97 15.31 16.12
C ALA A 523 -11.75 14.51 17.19
N LEU A 524 -13.05 14.78 17.35
CA LEU A 524 -13.96 14.06 18.25
C LEU A 524 -14.20 12.61 17.77
N ALA A 525 -14.50 12.42 16.48
CA ALA A 525 -14.68 11.10 15.87
C ALA A 525 -13.42 10.21 15.99
N TRP A 526 -12.23 10.83 15.91
CA TRP A 526 -10.92 10.22 16.12
C TRP A 526 -10.50 10.05 17.60
N ASN A 527 -11.26 10.63 18.53
CA ASN A 527 -10.94 10.74 19.96
C ASN A 527 -9.55 11.36 20.23
N ARG A 528 -9.27 12.51 19.60
CA ARG A 528 -7.98 13.25 19.69
C ARG A 528 -8.17 14.64 20.27
N VAL A 529 -8.48 14.67 21.56
CA VAL A 529 -8.63 15.89 22.36
C VAL A 529 -7.35 16.72 22.41
N ASP A 530 -6.18 16.08 22.27
CA ASP A 530 -4.88 16.73 22.21
C ASP A 530 -4.79 17.65 20.98
N ILE A 531 -5.16 17.14 19.80
CA ILE A 531 -5.19 17.91 18.54
C ILE A 531 -6.26 19.00 18.60
N ALA A 532 -7.44 18.69 19.14
CA ALA A 532 -8.49 19.70 19.31
C ALA A 532 -8.01 20.88 20.16
N ARG A 533 -7.23 20.62 21.22
CA ARG A 533 -6.66 21.62 22.11
C ARG A 533 -5.48 22.40 21.50
N SER A 534 -4.62 21.77 20.69
CA SER A 534 -3.44 22.44 20.12
C SER A 534 -3.68 23.16 18.80
N ASP A 535 -4.54 22.62 17.94
CA ASP A 535 -4.63 23.04 16.53
C ASP A 535 -5.98 23.65 16.14
N ILE A 536 -7.05 23.35 16.90
CA ILE A 536 -8.43 23.75 16.56
C ILE A 536 -8.95 24.85 17.49
N PHE A 537 -8.78 24.73 18.80
CA PHE A 537 -9.09 25.79 19.78
C PHE A 537 -7.95 26.80 19.93
N VAL A 538 -7.69 27.55 18.85
CA VAL A 538 -6.68 28.62 18.81
C VAL A 538 -7.25 29.97 19.30
N LEU A 539 -6.38 30.81 19.88
CA LEU A 539 -6.75 32.14 20.37
C LEU A 539 -7.19 33.05 19.21
N GLY A 540 -8.28 33.80 19.41
CA GLY A 540 -8.84 34.74 18.43
C GLY A 540 -9.83 34.12 17.43
N GLN A 541 -10.18 32.84 17.58
CA GLN A 541 -11.19 32.18 16.75
C GLN A 541 -12.57 32.18 17.42
N ASP A 542 -13.56 32.77 16.75
CA ASP A 542 -14.95 32.78 17.22
C ASP A 542 -15.65 31.44 16.98
N TRP A 543 -16.37 30.97 18.01
CA TRP A 543 -17.06 29.68 17.99
C TRP A 543 -18.59 29.85 18.07
N PRO A 544 -19.36 29.38 17.06
CA PRO A 544 -20.81 29.36 17.13
C PRO A 544 -21.29 28.45 18.28
N LYS A 545 -22.13 28.99 19.18
CA LYS A 545 -22.70 28.22 20.31
C LYS A 545 -23.37 26.91 19.86
N ALA A 546 -24.03 26.91 18.70
CA ALA A 546 -24.64 25.71 18.12
C ALA A 546 -23.60 24.64 17.79
N ALA A 547 -22.45 25.00 17.22
CA ALA A 547 -21.38 24.05 16.92
C ALA A 547 -20.80 23.40 18.19
N LEU A 548 -20.53 24.21 19.23
CA LEU A 548 -20.05 23.71 20.52
C LEU A 548 -21.08 22.83 21.23
N HIS A 549 -22.37 23.18 21.15
CA HIS A 549 -23.44 22.35 21.70
C HIS A 549 -23.58 21.02 20.93
N ASN A 550 -23.46 21.01 19.59
CA ASN A 550 -23.52 19.78 18.81
C ASN A 550 -22.32 18.87 19.12
N ALA A 551 -21.12 19.44 19.23
CA ALA A 551 -19.94 18.71 19.68
C ALA A 551 -20.09 18.19 21.12
N MET A 552 -20.79 18.90 22.01
CA MET A 552 -21.09 18.42 23.37
C MET A 552 -22.04 17.23 23.36
N MET A 553 -23.11 17.25 22.55
CA MET A 553 -23.99 16.08 22.36
C MET A 553 -23.19 14.87 21.86
N GLU A 554 -22.41 15.05 20.80
CA GLU A 554 -21.60 13.96 20.21
C GLU A 554 -20.56 13.43 21.21
N ALA A 555 -19.95 14.30 22.01
CA ALA A 555 -19.00 13.92 23.06
C ALA A 555 -19.66 13.12 24.20
N LEU A 556 -20.88 13.47 24.61
CA LEU A 556 -21.63 12.74 25.63
C LEU A 556 -22.07 11.36 25.12
N ILE A 557 -22.68 11.30 23.93
CA ILE A 557 -23.17 10.04 23.31
C ILE A 557 -22.01 9.06 23.06
N ASN A 558 -20.81 9.54 22.73
CA ASN A 558 -19.64 8.69 22.43
C ASN A 558 -18.68 8.48 23.63
N ASP A 559 -19.10 8.80 24.86
CA ASP A 559 -18.30 8.70 26.09
C ASP A 559 -16.89 9.34 25.96
N ARG A 560 -16.87 10.62 25.57
CA ARG A 560 -15.66 11.42 25.32
C ARG A 560 -15.40 12.41 26.44
N VAL A 561 -15.19 11.91 27.65
CA VAL A 561 -15.00 12.70 28.88
C VAL A 561 -13.99 13.85 28.73
N ASP A 562 -12.85 13.63 28.07
CA ASP A 562 -11.85 14.69 27.88
C ASP A 562 -12.31 15.78 26.89
N PHE A 563 -13.14 15.45 25.89
CA PHE A 563 -13.80 16.44 25.03
C PHE A 563 -14.86 17.23 25.79
N VAL A 564 -15.65 16.57 26.65
CA VAL A 564 -16.60 17.27 27.53
C VAL A 564 -15.86 18.31 28.38
N ARG A 565 -14.72 17.94 28.99
CA ARG A 565 -13.87 18.89 29.74
C ARG A 565 -13.37 20.03 28.85
N LEU A 566 -12.82 19.73 27.67
CA LEU A 566 -12.33 20.74 26.71
C LEU A 566 -13.44 21.71 26.28
N LEU A 567 -14.66 21.23 26.03
CA LEU A 567 -15.79 22.05 25.59
C LEU A 567 -16.32 22.96 26.71
N LEU A 568 -16.33 22.49 27.96
CA LEU A 568 -16.64 23.32 29.13
C LEU A 568 -15.59 24.43 29.33
N GLU A 569 -14.31 24.11 29.15
CA GLU A 569 -13.21 25.09 29.19
C GLU A 569 -13.31 26.15 28.07
N ASN A 570 -13.90 25.80 26.92
CA ASN A 570 -14.02 26.66 25.73
C ASN A 570 -15.44 27.23 25.51
N GLY A 571 -16.22 27.42 26.57
CA GLY A 571 -17.41 28.26 26.55
C GLY A 571 -18.77 27.56 26.49
N VAL A 572 -18.84 26.22 26.58
CA VAL A 572 -20.11 25.53 26.80
C VAL A 572 -20.56 25.72 28.26
N SER A 573 -21.72 26.34 28.45
CA SER A 573 -22.39 26.43 29.76
C SER A 573 -23.50 25.39 29.85
N MET A 574 -23.42 24.47 30.83
CA MET A 574 -24.41 23.40 31.00
C MET A 574 -25.85 23.92 31.17
N GLY A 575 -26.05 25.06 31.84
CA GLY A 575 -27.37 25.65 32.01
C GLY A 575 -28.00 26.19 30.71
N ASN A 576 -27.18 26.54 29.72
CA ASN A 576 -27.65 26.96 28.39
C ASN A 576 -27.67 25.79 27.37
N PHE A 577 -26.88 24.74 27.64
CA PHE A 577 -26.78 23.57 26.80
C PHE A 577 -27.93 22.58 27.03
N LEU A 578 -28.26 22.30 28.30
CA LEU A 578 -29.16 21.22 28.68
C LEU A 578 -30.63 21.65 28.63
N THR A 579 -31.24 21.52 27.45
CA THR A 579 -32.69 21.71 27.24
C THR A 579 -33.45 20.39 27.46
N ILE A 580 -34.77 20.46 27.68
CA ILE A 580 -35.63 19.26 27.82
C ILE A 580 -35.45 18.31 26.63
N GLY A 581 -35.54 18.80 25.39
CA GLY A 581 -35.38 17.94 24.21
C GLY A 581 -34.00 17.28 24.07
N ARG A 582 -32.92 17.94 24.52
CA ARG A 582 -31.58 17.31 24.56
C ARG A 582 -31.44 16.30 25.67
N LEU A 583 -32.09 16.54 26.81
CA LEU A 583 -32.13 15.58 27.91
C LEU A 583 -32.91 14.33 27.46
N GLU A 584 -34.06 14.50 26.81
CA GLU A 584 -34.83 13.42 26.19
C GLU A 584 -34.00 12.66 25.15
N GLU A 585 -33.29 13.34 24.26
CA GLU A 585 -32.38 12.71 23.28
C GLU A 585 -31.29 11.86 23.98
N LEU A 586 -30.63 12.40 25.01
CA LEU A 586 -29.58 11.71 25.78
C LEU A 586 -30.10 10.53 26.63
N TYR A 587 -31.38 10.50 27.01
CA TYR A 587 -31.99 9.35 27.69
C TYR A 587 -32.49 8.26 26.73
N ASN A 588 -32.59 8.56 25.42
CA ASN A 588 -33.06 7.66 24.38
C ASN A 588 -31.95 7.19 23.41
N THR A 589 -30.68 7.55 23.68
CA THR A 589 -29.48 7.08 22.96
C THR A 589 -28.66 6.11 23.79
#